data_AF-A0A7W0NSH1-F1
#
_entry.id   AF-A0A7W0NSH1-F1
#
_cell.length_a   1.000
_cell.length_b   1.000
_cell.length_c   1.000
_cell.angle_alpha   90.00
_cell.angle_beta   90.00
_cell.angle_gamma   90.00
#
_symmetry.space_group_name_H-M   'P 1'
#
loop_
_entity.id
_entity.type
_entity.pdbx_description
1 polymer ?
#
loop_
_entity_poly.entity_id
_entity_poly.type
_entity_poly.pdbx_seq_one_letter_code
_entity_poly.pdbx_strand_id
1 'polypeptide(L)' 'MKRKEQIDQLKDMSAQELSEQADALKESLFRLKFRKTLGVGDTVKDIRREKKTLARVYTLIGEKATAAKNEN' A
#
# COMPACT_ATOMS: atom_id res chain seq x y z
N MET A 1 13.34 2.41 -6.00
CA MET A 1 13.17 3.40 -4.91
C MET A 1 13.74 2.85 -3.61
N LYS A 2 14.41 3.69 -2.82
CA LYS A 2 14.82 3.31 -1.48
C LYS A 2 13.56 3.23 -0.60
N ARG A 3 13.49 2.27 0.32
CA ARG A 3 12.32 2.04 1.19
C ARG A 3 11.89 3.28 1.99
N LYS A 4 12.83 4.18 2.30
CA LYS A 4 12.58 5.44 3.02
C LYS A 4 11.76 6.42 2.18
N GLU A 5 12.18 6.67 0.94
CA GLU A 5 11.51 7.59 0.01
C GLU A 5 10.04 7.21 -0.20
N GLN A 6 9.74 5.90 -0.30
CA GLN A 6 8.35 5.43 -0.40
C GLN A 6 7.52 5.70 0.85
N ILE A 7 8.12 5.64 2.04
CA ILE A 7 7.40 5.88 3.30
C ILE A 7 7.16 7.38 3.47
N ASP A 8 8.14 8.21 3.13
CA ASP A 8 8.02 9.67 3.23
C ASP A 8 6.95 10.19 2.26
N GLN A 9 6.94 9.71 1.01
CA GLN A 9 5.87 10.01 0.04
C GLN A 9 4.47 9.62 0.54
N LEU A 10 4.34 8.45 1.19
CA LEU A 10 3.06 8.01 1.73
C LEU A 10 2.60 8.86 2.93
N LYS A 11 3.53 9.45 3.70
CA LYS A 11 3.17 10.31 4.83
C LYS A 11 2.63 11.66 4.36
N ASP A 12 3.23 12.20 3.30
CA ASP A 12 2.86 13.49 2.72
C ASP A 12 1.48 13.48 2.04
N MET A 13 1.00 12.30 1.61
CA MET A 13 -0.31 12.14 0.98
C MET A 13 -1.48 12.37 1.93
N SER A 14 -2.57 12.95 1.43
CA SER A 14 -3.82 13.13 2.16
C SER A 14 -4.53 11.80 2.48
N ALA A 15 -5.50 11.82 3.40
CA ALA A 15 -6.28 10.61 3.73
C ALA A 15 -7.04 10.04 2.51
N GLN A 16 -7.45 10.91 1.59
CA GLN A 16 -8.18 10.53 0.39
C GLN A 16 -7.26 9.86 -0.64
N GLU A 17 -6.09 10.45 -0.88
CA GLU A 17 -5.04 9.89 -1.75
C GLU A 17 -4.53 8.54 -1.23
N LEU A 18 -4.39 8.39 0.09
CA LEU A 18 -4.04 7.11 0.71
C LEU A 18 -5.10 6.02 0.43
N SER A 19 -6.39 6.38 0.42
CA SER A 19 -7.46 5.44 0.10
C SER A 19 -7.42 5.03 -1.38
N GLU A 20 -7.26 5.98 -2.28
CA GLU A 20 -7.14 5.72 -3.72
C GLU A 20 -5.92 4.83 -4.01
N GLN A 21 -4.80 5.08 -3.34
CA GLN A 21 -3.62 4.27 -3.50
C GLN A 21 -3.78 2.87 -2.91
N ALA A 22 -4.56 2.70 -1.84
CA ALA A 22 -4.92 1.38 -1.33
C ALA A 22 -5.71 0.58 -2.36
N ASP A 23 -6.65 1.20 -3.08
CA ASP A 23 -7.44 0.53 -4.11
C ASP A 23 -6.61 0.19 -5.36
N ALA A 24 -5.73 1.11 -5.80
CA ALA A 24 -4.77 0.82 -6.86
C ALA A 24 -3.84 -0.36 -6.51
N LEU A 25 -3.36 -0.42 -5.25
CA LEU A 25 -2.52 -1.52 -4.76
C LEU A 25 -3.30 -2.85 -4.69
N LYS A 26 -4.59 -2.84 -4.35
CA LYS A 26 -5.43 -4.04 -4.40
C LYS A 26 -5.57 -4.57 -5.82
N GLU A 27 -5.77 -3.68 -6.80
CA GLU A 27 -5.88 -4.07 -8.20
C GLU A 27 -4.55 -4.66 -8.73
N SER A 28 -3.41 -4.03 -8.38
CA SER A 28 -2.09 -4.57 -8.72
C SER A 28 -1.87 -5.96 -8.10
N LEU A 29 -2.25 -6.13 -6.83
CA LEU A 29 -2.19 -7.43 -6.15
C LEU A 29 -3.08 -8.48 -6.82
N PHE A 30 -4.27 -8.11 -7.29
CA PHE A 30 -5.14 -9.00 -8.05
C PHE A 30 -4.45 -9.46 -9.34
N ARG A 31 -3.90 -8.52 -10.12
CA ARG A 31 -3.17 -8.81 -11.37
C ARG A 31 -1.93 -9.68 -11.13
N LEU A 32 -1.17 -9.41 -10.07
CA LEU A 32 0.00 -10.22 -9.71
C LEU A 32 -0.39 -11.63 -9.26
N LYS A 33 -1.45 -11.79 -8.48
CA LYS A 33 -1.99 -13.11 -8.12
C LYS A 33 -2.43 -13.87 -9.36
N PHE A 34 -3.10 -13.21 -10.29
CA PHE A 34 -3.55 -13.81 -11.54
C PHE A 34 -2.36 -14.25 -12.41
N ARG A 35 -1.31 -13.43 -12.52
CA ARG A 35 -0.08 -13.80 -13.21
C ARG A 35 0.62 -14.99 -12.54
N LYS A 36 0.63 -15.02 -11.20
CA LYS A 36 1.16 -16.16 -10.42
C LYS A 36 0.40 -17.46 -10.72
N THR A 37 -0.94 -17.41 -10.76
CA THR A 37 -1.78 -18.60 -11.02
C THR A 37 -1.59 -19.11 -12.44
N LEU A 38 -1.33 -18.23 -13.41
CA LEU A 38 -0.98 -18.59 -14.78
C LEU A 38 0.45 -19.14 -14.93
N GLY A 39 1.27 -19.11 -13.88
CA GLY A 39 2.65 -19.59 -13.92
C GLY A 39 3.62 -18.70 -14.71
N VAL A 40 3.23 -17.46 -15.02
CA VAL A 40 4.04 -16.56 -15.86
C VAL A 40 5.02 -15.78 -14.98
N GLY A 41 6.27 -16.26 -14.94
CA GLY A 41 7.39 -15.57 -14.28
C GLY A 41 7.35 -15.58 -12.74
N ASP A 42 8.43 -15.12 -12.12
CA ASP A 42 8.55 -15.08 -10.66
C ASP A 42 7.92 -13.81 -10.06
N THR A 43 6.64 -13.92 -9.70
CA THR A 43 5.83 -12.81 -9.15
C THR A 43 5.82 -12.79 -7.61
N VAL A 44 6.43 -13.78 -6.95
CA VAL A 44 6.30 -13.96 -5.50
C VAL A 44 6.93 -12.80 -4.74
N LYS A 45 8.06 -12.28 -5.23
CA LYS A 45 8.76 -11.14 -4.62
C LYS A 45 7.93 -9.86 -4.71
N ASP A 46 7.33 -9.59 -5.86
CA ASP A 46 6.50 -8.40 -6.08
C ASP A 46 5.22 -8.45 -5.24
N ILE A 47 4.55 -9.61 -5.15
CA ILE A 47 3.38 -9.80 -4.28
C ILE A 47 3.72 -9.48 -2.83
N ARG A 48 4.89 -9.94 -2.33
CA ARG A 48 5.33 -9.63 -0.95
C ARG A 48 5.60 -8.14 -0.77
N ARG A 49 6.18 -7.47 -1.77
CA ARG A 49 6.45 -6.03 -1.73
C ARG A 49 5.14 -5.25 -1.65
N GLU A 50 4.21 -5.50 -2.56
CA GLU A 50 2.93 -4.79 -2.63
C GLU A 50 2.06 -5.03 -1.39
N LYS A 51 2.02 -6.27 -0.86
CA LYS A 51 1.34 -6.54 0.42
C LYS A 51 1.90 -5.70 1.57
N LYS A 52 3.22 -5.55 1.65
CA LYS A 52 3.86 -4.72 2.69
C LYS A 52 3.56 -3.23 2.49
N THR A 53 3.53 -2.75 1.25
CA THR A 53 3.13 -1.36 0.96
C THR A 53 1.68 -1.13 1.35
N LEU A 54 0.76 -2.02 0.99
CA LEU A 54 -0.65 -1.92 1.36
C LEU A 54 -0.86 -1.89 2.89
N ALA A 55 -0.16 -2.76 3.63
CA ALA A 55 -0.22 -2.74 5.08
C ALA A 55 0.22 -1.39 5.68
N ARG A 56 1.29 -0.78 5.13
CA ARG A 56 1.76 0.54 5.58
C ARG A 56 0.77 1.65 5.29
N VAL A 57 0.13 1.63 4.12
CA VAL A 57 -0.93 2.58 3.77
C VAL A 57 -2.05 2.51 4.80
N TYR A 58 -2.50 1.31 5.15
CA TYR A 58 -3.51 1.14 6.19
C TYR A 58 -3.05 1.61 7.58
N THR A 59 -1.79 1.38 7.94
CA THR A 59 -1.23 1.92 9.18
C THR A 59 -1.28 3.44 9.20
N LEU A 60 -0.86 4.10 8.12
CA LEU A 60 -0.88 5.57 8.02
C LEU A 60 -2.30 6.15 8.06
N ILE A 61 -3.26 5.49 7.41
CA ILE A 61 -4.69 5.87 7.51
C ILE A 61 -5.16 5.77 8.97
N GLY A 62 -4.80 4.68 9.66
CA GLY A 62 -5.12 4.48 11.07
C GLY A 62 -4.47 5.54 11.97
N GLU A 63 -3.19 5.83 11.78
CA GLU A 63 -2.46 6.86 12.53
C GLU A 63 -3.13 8.24 12.36
N LYS A 64 -3.46 8.63 11.13
CA LYS A 64 -4.18 9.89 10.85
C LYS A 64 -5.56 9.95 11.50
N ALA A 65 -6.30 8.84 11.47
CA ALA A 65 -7.60 8.74 12.13
C ALA A 65 -7.49 8.84 13.67
N THR A 66 -6.46 8.21 14.27
CA THR A 66 -6.22 8.31 15.71
C THR A 66 -5.75 9.70 16.14
N ALA A 67 -4.91 10.36 15.33
CA ALA A 67 -4.47 11.72 15.59
C ALA A 67 -5.66 12.70 15.59
N ALA A 68 -6.53 12.63 14.57
CA ALA A 68 -7.75 13.44 14.51
C ALA A 68 -8.72 13.19 15.69
N LYS A 69 -8.67 11.99 16.28
CA LYS A 69 -9.52 11.61 17.42
C LYS A 69 -8.95 12.06 18.77
N ASN A 70 -7.64 12.24 18.88
CA ASN A 70 -6.96 12.70 20.10
C ASN A 70 -6.91 14.24 20.22
N GLU A 71 -7.19 14.97 19.14
CA GLU A 71 -7.27 16.44 19.12
C GLU A 71 -8.67 16.98 19.49
N ASN A 72 -9.66 16.10 19.72
CA ASN A 72 -11.00 16.45 20.24
C ASN A 72 -11.16 15.98 21.70
#